data_AF-H5ZVJ4-F1
#
_entry.id   AF-H5ZVJ4-F1
#
_cell.length_a   1.000
_cell.length_b   1.000
_cell.length_c   1.000
_cell.angle_alpha   90.00
_cell.angle_beta   90.00
_cell.angle_gamma   90.00
#
_symmetry.space_group_name_H-M   'P 1'
#
loop_
_entity.id
_entity.type
_entity.pdbx_description
1 polymer ?
#
loop_
_entity_poly.entity_id
_entity_poly.type
_entity_poly.pdbx_seq_one_letter_code
_entity_poly.pdbx_strand_id
1 'polypeptide(L)'
;TERVFTFNFDEECYKKYGKIWGIYDGRQPVLCIADPAMIKTVLIKECYSLFTNRRNFRLNGPLYDAVSIAEDDQWRRIRSVLSPSFTSGRLKEMFAIMKRHSTNLVSSI
;
A
#
# COMPACT_ATOMS: atom_id res chain seq x y z
N THR A 1 0.15 -2.57 29.22
CA THR A 1 1.21 -1.59 28.95
C THR A 1 1.93 -1.84 27.62
N GLU A 2 1.31 -2.49 26.63
CA GLU A 2 2.00 -3.01 25.42
C GLU A 2 1.46 -2.49 24.08
N ARG A 3 0.45 -1.62 24.07
CA ARG A 3 -0.22 -1.16 22.82
C ARG A 3 0.42 0.08 22.16
N VAL A 4 1.48 0.64 22.74
CA VAL A 4 2.13 1.87 22.25
C VAL A 4 3.39 1.59 21.41
N PHE A 5 3.96 0.39 21.50
CA PHE A 5 5.26 0.06 20.89
C PHE A 5 5.30 0.11 19.35
N THR A 6 4.17 -0.05 18.66
CA THR A 6 4.18 -0.18 17.18
C THR A 6 4.06 1.15 16.43
N PHE A 7 3.36 2.15 16.97
CA PHE A 7 3.06 3.37 16.20
C PHE A 7 4.30 4.26 15.96
N ASN A 8 5.31 4.18 16.83
CA ASN A 8 6.49 5.04 16.75
C ASN A 8 7.77 4.31 16.36
N PHE A 9 7.73 2.99 16.16
CA PHE A 9 8.94 2.20 15.90
C PHE A 9 9.74 2.71 14.69
N ASP A 10 9.08 2.93 13.56
CA ASP A 10 9.74 3.44 12.35
C ASP A 10 10.30 4.85 12.55
N GLU A 11 9.60 5.70 13.30
CA GLU A 11 10.06 7.06 13.61
C GLU A 11 11.28 7.04 14.54
N GLU A 12 11.28 6.19 15.56
CA GLU A 12 12.41 6.00 16.47
C GLU A 12 13.63 5.43 15.75
N CYS A 13 13.43 4.42 14.89
CA CYS A 13 14.49 3.88 14.05
C CYS A 13 15.05 4.93 13.10
N TYR A 14 14.19 5.73 12.46
CA TYR A 14 14.63 6.83 11.60
C TYR A 14 15.46 7.86 12.39
N LYS A 15 15.01 8.26 13.58
CA LYS A 15 15.76 9.19 14.45
C LYS A 15 17.11 8.61 14.88
N LYS A 16 17.18 7.30 15.14
CA LYS A 16 18.37 6.63 15.67
C LYS A 16 19.39 6.23 14.60
N TYR A 17 18.92 5.74 13.46
CA TYR A 17 19.74 5.13 12.40
C TYR A 17 19.76 5.95 11.11
N GLY A 18 18.90 6.95 10.99
CA GLY A 18 18.81 7.84 9.84
C GLY A 18 17.90 7.32 8.74
N LYS A 19 18.17 7.75 7.50
CA LYS A 19 17.27 7.55 6.36
C LYS A 19 17.17 6.11 5.85
N ILE A 20 18.10 5.24 6.26
CA ILE A 20 18.13 3.84 5.83
C ILE A 20 18.48 3.01 7.06
N TRP A 21 17.65 2.00 7.34
CA TRP A 21 17.89 1.08 8.45
C TRP A 21 17.41 -0.32 8.10
N GLY A 22 18.01 -1.32 8.74
CA GLY A 22 17.63 -2.72 8.58
C GLY A 22 16.95 -3.24 9.83
N ILE A 23 15.92 -4.06 9.64
CA ILE A 23 15.28 -4.84 10.70
C ILE A 23 15.15 -6.29 10.25
N TYR A 24 14.88 -7.19 11.19
CA TYR A 24 14.51 -8.56 10.90
C TYR A 24 13.08 -8.79 11.34
N ASP A 25 12.23 -9.23 10.41
CA ASP A 25 10.91 -9.73 10.73
C ASP A 25 10.96 -11.26 10.78
N GLY A 26 11.09 -11.79 11.99
CA GLY A 26 11.44 -13.19 12.22
C GLY A 26 12.79 -13.52 11.58
N ARG A 27 12.78 -14.32 10.52
CA ARG A 27 13.99 -14.71 9.76
C ARG A 27 14.20 -13.89 8.49
N GLN A 28 13.27 -12.99 8.16
CA GLN A 28 13.30 -12.23 6.92
C GLN A 28 13.98 -10.87 7.16
N PRO A 29 15.10 -10.56 6.49
CA PRO A 29 15.66 -9.22 6.54
C PRO A 29 14.76 -8.23 5.80
N VAL A 30 14.57 -7.06 6.38
CA VAL A 30 13.77 -5.96 5.82
C VAL A 30 14.62 -4.69 5.83
N LEU A 31 14.74 -4.05 4.67
CA LEU A 31 15.42 -2.77 4.52
C LEU A 31 14.39 -1.66 4.44
N CYS A 32 14.43 -0.74 5.39
CA CYS A 32 13.59 0.44 5.42
C CYS A 32 14.33 1.62 4.77
N ILE A 33 13.64 2.32 3.88
CA ILE A 33 14.21 3.41 3.07
C ILE A 33 13.30 4.64 3.21
N ALA A 34 13.86 5.73 3.72
CA ALA A 34 13.23 7.05 3.81
C ALA A 34 13.90 8.09 2.88
N ASP A 35 14.82 7.66 2.01
CA ASP A 35 15.40 8.52 0.97
C ASP A 35 14.49 8.59 -0.28
N PRO A 36 14.04 9.79 -0.69
CA PRO A 36 13.10 9.93 -1.82
C PRO A 36 13.65 9.44 -3.17
N ALA A 37 14.95 9.58 -3.41
CA ALA A 37 15.56 9.16 -4.67
C ALA A 37 15.59 7.63 -4.78
N MET A 38 15.90 6.96 -3.66
CA MET A 38 15.84 5.50 -3.58
C MET A 38 14.40 4.99 -3.63
N ILE A 39 13.46 5.63 -2.92
CA ILE A 39 12.02 5.28 -2.99
C ILE A 39 11.51 5.37 -4.43
N LYS A 40 11.84 6.44 -5.16
CA LYS A 40 11.51 6.58 -6.58
C LYS A 40 12.13 5.48 -7.43
N THR A 41 13.34 5.05 -7.10
CA THR A 41 14.01 3.96 -7.82
C THR A 41 13.28 2.63 -7.59
N VAL A 42 12.95 2.28 -6.36
CA VAL A 42 12.21 1.05 -5.98
C VAL A 42 10.78 1.05 -6.54
N LEU A 43 10.01 2.12 -6.32
CA LEU A 43 8.58 2.15 -6.64
C LEU A 43 8.25 2.51 -8.09
N ILE A 44 9.18 3.09 -8.84
CA ILE A 44 8.94 3.53 -10.22
C ILE A 44 9.92 2.89 -11.19
N LYS A 45 11.22 3.14 -11.05
CA LYS A 45 12.21 2.69 -12.04
C LYS A 45 12.32 1.17 -12.10
N GLU A 46 12.45 0.53 -10.95
CA GLU A 46 12.71 -0.91 -10.80
C GLU A 46 11.48 -1.71 -10.36
N CYS A 47 10.29 -1.08 -10.40
CA CYS A 47 9.04 -1.69 -9.94
C CYS A 47 8.68 -2.93 -10.77
N TYR A 48 8.84 -2.89 -12.09
CA TYR A 48 8.49 -4.01 -12.97
C TYR A 48 9.62 -5.02 -13.17
N SER A 49 10.83 -4.74 -12.68
CA SER A 49 12.03 -5.59 -12.83
C SER A 49 12.37 -6.34 -11.55
N LEU A 50 12.49 -5.64 -10.42
CA LEU A 50 13.02 -6.18 -9.16
C LEU A 50 11.99 -6.14 -8.01
N PHE A 51 11.09 -5.16 -8.01
CA PHE A 51 10.18 -4.89 -6.88
C PHE A 51 8.70 -5.01 -7.26
N THR A 52 8.36 -6.02 -8.08
CA THR A 52 6.99 -6.17 -8.62
C THR A 52 5.98 -6.59 -7.56
N ASN A 53 6.38 -7.50 -6.67
CA ASN A 53 5.46 -8.14 -5.75
C ASN A 53 5.47 -7.46 -4.38
N ARG A 54 4.28 -7.37 -3.77
CA ARG A 54 4.14 -6.91 -2.39
C ARG A 54 4.36 -8.06 -1.43
N ARG A 55 4.64 -7.72 -0.17
CA ARG A 55 4.78 -8.73 0.88
C ARG A 55 3.47 -9.50 1.07
N ASN A 56 3.55 -10.82 0.96
CA ASN A 56 2.43 -11.73 1.10
C ASN A 56 2.60 -12.58 2.37
N PHE A 57 1.73 -12.38 3.36
CA PHE A 57 1.73 -13.15 4.61
C PHE A 57 1.07 -14.53 4.47
N ARG A 58 0.55 -14.86 3.28
CA ARG A 58 -0.06 -16.15 2.90
C ARG A 58 -1.26 -16.57 3.76
N LEU A 59 -1.86 -15.64 4.49
CA LEU A 59 -3.07 -15.79 5.31
C LEU A 59 -4.25 -15.04 4.69
N ASN A 60 -4.45 -15.23 3.39
CA ASN A 60 -5.28 -14.30 2.59
C ASN A 60 -6.74 -14.75 2.42
N GLY A 61 -7.05 -16.01 2.73
CA GLY A 61 -8.41 -16.54 2.65
C GLY A 61 -9.08 -16.30 1.29
N PRO A 62 -10.36 -15.88 1.26
CA PRO A 62 -11.07 -15.56 0.01
C PRO A 62 -10.45 -14.44 -0.84
N LEU A 63 -9.52 -13.65 -0.30
CA LEU A 63 -8.84 -12.54 -0.98
C LEU A 63 -7.44 -12.93 -1.49
N TYR A 64 -7.17 -14.22 -1.67
CA TYR A 64 -5.87 -14.71 -2.13
C TYR A 64 -5.46 -14.14 -3.50
N ASP A 65 -6.43 -13.74 -4.33
CA ASP A 65 -6.24 -13.15 -5.66
C ASP A 65 -6.51 -11.63 -5.67
N ALA A 66 -6.60 -10.96 -4.51
CA ALA A 66 -6.77 -9.51 -4.47
C ALA A 66 -5.61 -8.78 -5.15
N VAL A 67 -5.88 -7.62 -5.77
CA VAL A 67 -4.85 -6.81 -6.48
C VAL A 67 -3.70 -6.34 -5.57
N SER A 68 -3.89 -6.33 -4.25
CA SER A 68 -2.84 -6.02 -3.27
C SER A 68 -1.95 -7.20 -2.91
N ILE A 69 -2.31 -8.41 -3.34
CA ILE A 69 -1.68 -9.70 -2.96
C ILE A 69 -1.18 -10.47 -4.17
N ALA A 70 -1.92 -10.45 -5.30
CA ALA A 70 -1.55 -11.11 -6.53
C ALA A 70 -0.11 -10.75 -6.94
N GLU A 71 0.56 -11.70 -7.59
CA GLU A 71 1.97 -11.59 -7.98
C GLU A 71 2.10 -11.56 -9.51
N ASP A 72 3.16 -10.92 -9.98
CA ASP A 72 3.63 -10.93 -11.38
C ASP A 72 2.55 -10.64 -12.43
N ASP A 73 2.36 -11.54 -13.40
CA ASP A 73 1.39 -11.37 -14.50
C ASP A 73 -0.06 -11.37 -14.03
N GLN A 74 -0.36 -12.11 -12.96
CA GLN A 74 -1.71 -12.13 -12.39
C GLN A 74 -2.05 -10.74 -11.84
N TRP A 75 -1.11 -10.12 -11.12
CA TRP A 75 -1.26 -8.74 -10.67
C TRP A 75 -1.44 -7.76 -11.83
N ARG A 76 -0.59 -7.86 -12.87
CA ARG A 76 -0.70 -7.00 -14.06
C ARG A 76 -2.07 -7.11 -14.72
N ARG A 77 -2.60 -8.33 -14.85
CA ARG A 77 -3.93 -8.60 -15.43
C ARG A 77 -5.06 -8.05 -14.58
N ILE A 78 -5.06 -8.30 -13.27
CA ILE A 78 -6.12 -7.79 -12.39
C ILE A 78 -6.10 -6.26 -12.36
N ARG A 79 -4.91 -5.66 -12.27
CA ARG A 79 -4.74 -4.21 -12.27
C ARG A 79 -5.25 -3.59 -13.57
N SER A 80 -4.97 -4.19 -14.74
CA SER A 80 -5.44 -3.65 -16.03
C SER A 80 -6.96 -3.70 -16.15
N VAL A 81 -7.62 -4.72 -15.58
CA VAL A 81 -9.08 -4.81 -15.52
C VAL A 81 -9.70 -3.79 -14.57
N LEU A 82 -9.07 -3.54 -13.41
CA LEU A 82 -9.63 -2.63 -12.40
C LEU A 82 -9.38 -1.15 -12.72
N SER A 83 -8.25 -0.80 -13.34
CA SER A 83 -7.83 0.59 -13.56
C SER A 83 -8.87 1.49 -14.28
N PRO A 84 -9.61 1.01 -15.31
CA PRO A 84 -10.63 1.82 -16.00
C PRO A 84 -11.79 2.28 -15.10
N SER A 85 -12.04 1.59 -13.98
CA SER A 85 -13.12 1.93 -13.05
C SER A 85 -12.87 3.24 -12.30
N PHE A 86 -11.61 3.68 -12.22
CA PHE A 86 -11.18 4.87 -11.47
C PHE A 86 -10.69 6.01 -12.38
N THR A 87 -11.18 6.05 -13.62
CA THR A 87 -10.91 7.18 -14.52
C THR A 87 -11.58 8.46 -14.01
N SER A 88 -11.06 9.63 -14.41
CA SER A 88 -11.65 10.92 -14.03
C SER A 88 -13.13 11.07 -14.42
N GLY A 89 -13.56 10.41 -15.51
CA GLY A 89 -14.97 10.37 -15.92
C GLY A 89 -15.83 9.60 -14.92
N ARG A 90 -15.43 8.36 -14.58
CA ARG A 90 -16.12 7.53 -13.59
C ARG A 90 -16.17 8.19 -12.21
N LEU A 91 -15.08 8.82 -11.78
CA LEU A 91 -15.04 9.54 -10.50
C LEU A 91 -16.02 10.73 -10.46
N LYS A 92 -16.17 11.46 -11.58
CA LYS A 92 -17.19 12.52 -11.69
C LYS A 92 -18.61 11.98 -11.61
N GLU A 93 -18.89 10.83 -12.24
CA GLU A 93 -20.18 10.15 -12.13
C GLU A 93 -20.48 9.72 -10.68
N MET A 94 -19.48 9.16 -9.99
CA MET A 94 -19.60 8.72 -8.58
C MET A 94 -19.80 9.89 -7.60
N PHE A 95 -19.34 11.09 -7.94
CA PHE A 95 -19.36 12.25 -7.04
C PHE A 95 -20.75 12.57 -6.53
N ALA A 96 -21.78 12.49 -7.38
CA ALA A 96 -23.16 12.76 -6.97
C ALA A 96 -23.65 11.77 -5.89
N ILE A 97 -23.30 10.49 -6.02
CA ILE A 97 -23.65 9.44 -5.07
C ILE A 97 -22.94 9.68 -3.74
N MET A 98 -21.62 9.94 -3.79
CA MET A 98 -20.83 10.24 -2.60
C MET A 98 -21.38 11.45 -1.85
N LYS A 99 -21.66 12.56 -2.56
CA LYS A 99 -22.23 13.77 -1.96
C LYS A 99 -23.55 13.50 -1.24
N ARG A 100 -24.45 12.71 -1.85
CA ARG A 100 -25.73 12.32 -1.22
C ARG A 100 -25.49 11.58 0.10
N HIS A 101 -24.61 10.58 0.11
CA HIS A 101 -24.31 9.82 1.33
C HIS A 101 -23.61 10.69 2.39
N SER A 102 -22.72 11.60 2.00
CA SER A 102 -22.12 12.56 2.92
C SER A 102 -23.16 13.49 3.55
N THR A 103 -24.11 14.03 2.77
CA THR A 103 -25.20 14.87 3.31
C THR A 103 -26.06 14.10 4.30
N ASN A 104 -26.44 12.86 3.97
CA ASN A 104 -27.23 12.01 4.87
C ASN A 104 -26.47 11.72 6.18
N LEU A 105 -25.16 11.49 6.10
CA LEU A 105 -24.33 11.26 7.28
C LEU A 105 -24.31 12.49 8.18
N VAL A 106 -24.09 13.68 7.62
CA VAL A 106 -24.07 14.95 8.38
C VAL A 106 -25.43 15.25 9.00
N SER A 107 -26.54 14.96 8.33
CA SER A 107 -27.88 15.17 8.90
C SER A 107 -28.27 14.14 9.98
N SER A 108 -27.53 13.03 10.09
CA SER A 108 -27.78 11.98 11.08
C SER A 108 -26.93 12.13 12.36
N ILE A 109 -26.04 13.12 12.38
CA ILE A 109 -25.23 13.53 13.53
C ILE A 109 -25.88 14.78 14.14
#